data_AF-A0A951CWJ8-F1
#
_entry.id   AF-A0A951CWJ8-F1
#
_cell.length_a   1.000
_cell.length_b   1.000
_cell.length_c   1.000
_cell.angle_alpha   90.00
_cell.angle_beta   90.00
_cell.angle_gamma   90.00
#
_symmetry.space_group_name_H-M   'P 1'
#
loop_
_entity.id
_entity.type
_entity.pdbx_description
1 polymer ?
#
loop_
_entity_poly.entity_id
_entity_poly.type
_entity_poly.pdbx_seq_one_letter_code
_entity_poly.pdbx_strand_id
1 'polypeptide(L)'
;MHGSIRDRLEDLLATRGAAGKDEALGAHLERCAECAAEVGTMRAQAELLRVWEAPEEMEPAPGFYARVLQRIEERAKDSMWAAFLYSPFTKRLVYASLTTALLLGTYVITQETRDGHLTGERIVAQDVHEDAPVFGSQAEQRDAVLANFATHPVLASYTSSQGTLQ
;
A
#
# COMPACT_ATOMS: atom_id res chain seq x y z
N MET A 1 -0.75 -12.26 -10.94
CA MET A 1 -2.22 -12.19 -10.95
C MET A 1 -2.71 -11.63 -12.26
N HIS A 2 -3.65 -12.34 -12.89
CA HIS A 2 -4.32 -11.93 -14.10
C HIS A 2 -5.15 -10.68 -13.81
N GLY A 3 -4.60 -9.50 -14.11
CA GLY A 3 -5.16 -8.20 -13.67
C GLY A 3 -6.65 -8.05 -13.96
N SER A 4 -7.10 -8.57 -15.10
CA SER A 4 -8.52 -8.60 -15.50
C SER A 4 -9.44 -9.35 -14.54
N ILE A 5 -8.97 -10.41 -13.88
CA ILE A 5 -9.76 -11.15 -12.89
C ILE A 5 -9.83 -10.37 -11.58
N ARG A 6 -8.72 -9.78 -11.14
CA ARG A 6 -8.66 -9.02 -9.90
C ARG A 6 -9.58 -7.79 -9.95
N ASP A 7 -9.59 -7.11 -11.09
CA ASP A 7 -10.40 -5.91 -11.28
C ASP A 7 -11.91 -6.22 -11.37
N ARG A 8 -12.28 -7.49 -11.62
CA ARG A 8 -13.67 -7.98 -11.76
C ARG A 8 -14.04 -9.05 -10.74
N LEU A 9 -13.28 -9.13 -9.65
CA LEU A 9 -13.43 -10.19 -8.66
C LEU A 9 -14.73 -10.02 -7.87
N GLU A 10 -15.11 -8.78 -7.58
CA GLU A 10 -16.38 -8.45 -6.96
C GLU A 10 -17.56 -8.90 -7.85
N ASP A 11 -17.53 -8.61 -9.16
CA ASP A 11 -18.56 -9.06 -10.10
C ASP A 11 -18.66 -10.59 -10.18
N LEU A 12 -17.53 -11.30 -10.08
CA LEU A 12 -17.47 -12.76 -10.08
C LEU A 12 -18.05 -13.40 -8.80
N LEU A 13 -18.07 -12.67 -7.68
CA LEU A 13 -18.54 -13.14 -6.37
C LEU A 13 -19.92 -12.60 -5.98
N ALA A 14 -20.31 -11.43 -6.50
CA ALA A 14 -21.48 -10.66 -6.07
C ALA A 14 -22.82 -11.35 -6.37
N THR A 15 -22.89 -12.26 -7.35
CA THR A 15 -24.17 -12.89 -7.71
C THR A 15 -24.01 -14.32 -8.20
N ARG A 16 -24.89 -15.20 -7.71
CA ARG A 16 -25.15 -16.53 -8.28
C ARG A 16 -25.69 -16.35 -9.70
N GLY A 17 -24.79 -16.22 -10.69
CA GLY A 17 -25.13 -16.15 -12.11
C GLY A 17 -24.50 -15.02 -12.94
N ALA A 18 -23.86 -13.99 -12.36
CA ALA A 18 -23.23 -12.94 -13.17
C ALA A 18 -21.90 -13.35 -13.83
N ALA A 19 -21.31 -14.46 -13.39
CA ALA A 19 -20.23 -15.13 -14.11
C ALA A 19 -20.62 -15.50 -15.55
N GLY A 20 -21.91 -15.51 -15.90
CA GLY A 20 -22.40 -15.76 -17.25
C GLY A 20 -22.42 -14.56 -18.20
N LYS A 21 -21.97 -13.36 -17.80
CA LYS A 21 -22.02 -12.16 -18.66
C LYS A 21 -20.71 -11.83 -19.38
N ASP A 22 -19.60 -12.47 -19.03
CA ASP A 22 -18.28 -12.17 -19.62
C ASP A 22 -17.59 -13.44 -20.15
N GLU A 23 -17.82 -13.70 -21.44
CA GLU A 23 -17.29 -14.87 -22.16
C GLU A 23 -15.76 -14.90 -22.18
N ALA A 24 -15.10 -13.74 -22.21
CA ALA A 24 -13.65 -13.64 -22.21
C ALA A 24 -13.04 -14.05 -20.87
N LEU A 25 -13.72 -13.70 -19.77
CA LEU A 25 -13.32 -14.08 -18.41
C LEU A 25 -13.56 -15.57 -18.15
N GLY A 26 -14.68 -16.11 -18.65
CA GLY A 26 -14.96 -17.55 -18.63
C GLY A 26 -13.91 -18.37 -19.37
N ALA A 27 -13.59 -17.98 -20.61
CA ALA A 27 -12.55 -18.64 -21.42
C ALA A 27 -11.16 -18.57 -20.75
N HIS A 28 -10.90 -17.51 -19.97
CA HIS A 28 -9.66 -17.40 -19.22
C HIS A 28 -9.62 -18.36 -18.03
N LEU A 29 -10.70 -18.46 -17.25
CA LEU A 29 -10.82 -19.42 -16.14
C LEU A 29 -10.72 -20.88 -16.61
N GLU A 30 -11.18 -21.19 -17.83
CA GLU A 30 -11.02 -22.52 -18.43
C GLU A 30 -9.56 -22.83 -18.82
N ARG A 31 -8.78 -21.81 -19.18
CA ARG A 31 -7.38 -21.99 -19.61
C ARG A 31 -6.38 -21.88 -18.45
N CYS A 32 -6.73 -21.17 -17.38
CA CYS A 32 -5.84 -20.92 -16.24
C CYS A 32 -6.35 -21.61 -14.96
N ALA A 33 -5.78 -22.78 -14.66
CA ALA A 33 -6.13 -23.58 -13.49
C ALA A 33 -5.83 -22.86 -12.16
N GLU A 34 -4.79 -22.03 -12.11
CA GLU A 34 -4.43 -21.25 -10.93
C GLU A 34 -5.54 -20.25 -10.55
N CYS A 35 -6.03 -19.50 -11.54
CA CYS A 35 -7.13 -18.56 -11.33
C CYS A 35 -8.45 -19.23 -11.03
N ALA A 36 -8.73 -20.36 -11.66
CA ALA A 36 -9.92 -21.13 -11.37
C ALA A 36 -9.91 -21.64 -9.91
N ALA A 37 -8.75 -22.11 -9.43
CA ALA A 37 -8.59 -22.55 -8.05
C ALA A 37 -8.76 -21.40 -7.05
N GLU A 38 -8.13 -20.26 -7.31
CA GLU A 38 -8.22 -19.07 -6.44
C GLU A 38 -9.63 -18.48 -6.37
N VAL A 39 -10.30 -18.33 -7.51
CA VAL A 39 -11.70 -17.88 -7.51
C VAL A 39 -12.61 -18.92 -6.83
N GLY A 40 -12.28 -20.21 -6.96
CA GLY A 40 -12.97 -21.30 -6.25
C GLY A 40 -12.88 -21.19 -4.73
N THR A 41 -11.70 -20.90 -4.17
CA THR A 41 -11.52 -20.72 -2.72
C THR A 41 -12.26 -19.48 -2.22
N MET A 42 -12.20 -18.38 -2.97
CA MET A 42 -12.92 -17.15 -2.62
C MET A 42 -14.44 -17.32 -2.66
N ARG A 43 -14.97 -18.08 -3.62
CA ARG A 43 -16.40 -18.46 -3.65
C ARG A 43 -16.79 -19.28 -2.43
N ALA A 44 -15.96 -20.24 -2.02
CA ALA A 44 -16.23 -21.03 -0.82
C ALA A 44 -16.26 -20.16 0.45
N GLN A 45 -15.36 -19.17 0.55
CA GLN A 45 -15.36 -18.20 1.65
C GLN A 45 -16.60 -17.30 1.62
N ALA A 46 -16.99 -16.81 0.44
CA ALA A 46 -18.18 -15.99 0.28
C ALA A 46 -19.46 -16.74 0.69
N GLU A 47 -19.58 -18.02 0.32
CA GLU A 47 -20.70 -18.87 0.75
C GLU A 47 -20.71 -19.07 2.28
N LEU A 48 -19.55 -19.23 2.93
CA LEU A 48 -19.48 -19.30 4.38
C LEU A 48 -19.96 -18.00 5.05
N LEU A 49 -19.59 -16.84 4.51
CA LEU A 49 -20.04 -15.54 5.01
C LEU A 49 -21.55 -15.35 4.82
N ARG A 50 -22.12 -15.87 3.72
CA ARG A 50 -23.58 -15.85 3.48
C ARG A 50 -24.37 -16.69 4.48
N VAL A 51 -23.78 -17.76 5.04
CA VAL A 51 -24.43 -18.51 6.13
C VAL A 51 -24.66 -17.64 7.37
N TRP A 52 -23.84 -16.60 7.56
CA TRP A 52 -23.99 -15.64 8.66
C TRP A 52 -24.80 -14.41 8.28
N GLU A 53 -25.24 -14.31 7.02
CA GLU A 53 -26.12 -13.24 6.59
C GLU A 53 -27.47 -13.36 7.31
N ALA A 54 -27.91 -12.24 7.88
CA ALA A 54 -29.20 -12.18 8.54
C ALA A 54 -30.30 -12.40 7.49
N PRO A 55 -31.29 -13.28 7.73
CA PRO A 55 -32.43 -13.42 6.82
C PRO A 55 -33.08 -12.06 6.56
N GLU A 56 -33.43 -11.81 5.29
CA GLU A 56 -33.95 -10.51 4.80
C GLU A 56 -35.24 -10.08 5.51
N GLU A 57 -35.97 -11.06 6.07
CA GLU A 57 -37.20 -10.87 6.84
C GLU A 57 -36.95 -10.33 8.27
N MET A 58 -35.68 -10.26 8.70
CA MET A 58 -35.29 -9.81 10.03
C MET A 58 -35.04 -8.30 10.03
N GLU A 59 -36.06 -7.52 9.68
CA GLU A 59 -36.00 -6.07 9.87
C GLU A 59 -36.07 -5.78 11.39
N PRO A 60 -35.07 -5.08 11.96
CA PRO A 60 -35.06 -4.82 13.39
C PRO A 60 -36.26 -3.95 13.77
N ALA A 61 -36.99 -4.33 14.82
CA ALA A 61 -38.14 -3.56 15.30
C ALA A 61 -37.79 -2.08 15.49
N PRO A 62 -38.73 -1.14 15.25
CA PRO A 62 -38.48 0.29 15.40
C PRO A 62 -37.92 0.59 16.80
N GLY A 63 -36.86 1.41 16.83
CA GLY A 63 -36.13 1.75 18.05
C GLY A 63 -35.15 0.69 18.56
N PHE A 64 -34.97 -0.45 17.86
CA PHE A 64 -33.91 -1.42 18.19
C PHE A 64 -32.53 -0.76 18.20
N TYR A 65 -32.19 0.00 17.17
CA TYR A 65 -30.93 0.73 17.10
C TYR A 65 -30.77 1.73 18.25
N ALA A 66 -31.83 2.44 18.63
CA ALA A 66 -31.79 3.37 19.76
C ALA A 66 -31.48 2.62 21.08
N ARG A 67 -32.10 1.45 21.30
CA ARG A 67 -31.83 0.62 22.49
C ARG A 67 -30.43 0.01 22.49
N VAL A 68 -29.93 -0.41 21.32
CA VAL A 68 -28.57 -0.93 21.17
C VAL A 68 -27.55 0.18 21.46
N LEU A 69 -27.74 1.35 20.86
CA LEU A 69 -26.86 2.50 21.06
C LEU A 69 -26.83 2.92 22.54
N GLN A 70 -28.01 3.04 23.16
CA GLN A 70 -28.12 3.33 24.59
C GLN A 70 -27.36 2.29 25.44
N ARG A 71 -27.51 0.99 25.15
CA ARG A 71 -26.80 -0.07 25.88
C ARG A 71 -25.28 -0.02 25.67
N ILE A 72 -24.84 0.30 24.46
CA ILE A 72 -23.41 0.49 24.15
C ILE A 72 -22.87 1.66 24.95
N GLU A 73 -23.56 2.79 24.99
CA GLU A 73 -23.14 3.97 25.75
C GLU A 73 -23.09 3.71 27.26
N GLU A 74 -24.08 2.98 27.80
CA GLU A 74 -24.10 2.56 29.20
C GLU A 74 -22.90 1.65 29.52
N ARG A 75 -22.63 0.63 28.71
CA ARG A 75 -21.48 -0.28 28.91
C ARG A 75 -20.14 0.35 28.59
N ALA A 76 -20.07 1.30 27.67
CA ALA A 76 -18.84 1.97 27.30
C ALA A 76 -18.28 2.75 28.50
N LYS A 77 -19.15 3.31 29.35
CA LYS A 77 -18.74 3.99 30.59
C LYS A 77 -18.11 3.04 31.61
N ASP A 78 -18.53 1.78 31.64
CA ASP A 78 -17.99 0.73 32.53
C ASP A 78 -16.81 -0.05 31.91
N SER A 79 -16.42 0.26 30.68
CA SER A 79 -15.33 -0.41 29.98
C SER A 79 -13.96 -0.01 30.54
N MET A 80 -13.02 -0.96 30.63
CA MET A 80 -11.61 -0.68 30.95
C MET A 80 -11.01 0.41 30.05
N TRP A 81 -11.53 0.56 28.82
CA TRP A 81 -11.14 1.62 27.89
C TRP A 81 -11.60 3.00 28.31
N ALA A 82 -12.75 3.14 28.97
CA ALA A 82 -13.18 4.42 29.54
C ALA A 82 -12.27 4.85 30.68
N ALA A 83 -11.84 3.91 31.53
CA ALA A 83 -10.84 4.21 32.56
C ALA A 83 -9.51 4.69 31.93
N PHE A 84 -9.11 4.16 30.79
CA PHE A 84 -7.95 4.66 30.06
C PHE A 84 -8.22 6.04 29.42
N LEU A 85 -9.24 6.18 28.57
CA LEU A 85 -9.56 7.39 27.82
C LEU A 85 -9.92 8.61 28.69
N TYR A 86 -10.66 8.40 29.78
CA TYR A 86 -11.08 9.48 30.69
C TYR A 86 -10.10 9.70 31.85
N SER A 87 -9.05 8.87 31.99
CA SER A 87 -8.04 9.09 33.03
C SER A 87 -7.18 10.32 32.71
N PRO A 88 -6.79 11.10 33.74
CA PRO A 88 -5.84 12.20 33.58
C PRO A 88 -4.49 11.74 32.98
N PHE A 89 -4.18 10.44 33.02
CA PHE A 89 -3.03 9.83 32.36
C PHE A 89 -3.07 10.02 30.84
N THR A 90 -4.23 9.83 30.20
CA THR A 90 -4.36 9.97 28.74
C THR A 90 -4.18 11.41 28.29
N LYS A 91 -4.66 12.38 29.06
CA LYS A 91 -4.37 13.80 28.77
C LYS A 91 -2.87 14.05 28.74
N ARG A 92 -2.13 13.55 29.74
CA ARG A 92 -0.67 13.68 29.80
C ARG A 92 0.01 12.94 28.64
N LEU A 93 -0.48 11.77 28.27
CA LEU A 93 0.05 10.99 27.14
C LEU A 93 -0.16 11.71 25.81
N VAL A 94 -1.35 12.28 25.58
CA VAL A 94 -1.67 13.06 24.37
C VAL A 94 -0.79 14.31 24.29
N TYR A 95 -0.63 15.03 25.40
CA TYR A 95 0.28 16.18 25.42
C TYR A 95 1.73 15.77 25.18
N ALA A 96 2.18 14.65 25.76
CA ALA A 96 3.52 14.13 25.54
C ALA A 96 3.72 13.74 24.06
N SER A 97 2.80 12.98 23.46
CA SER A 97 2.90 12.57 22.05
C SER A 97 2.84 13.76 21.10
N LEU A 98 1.98 14.74 21.38
CA LEU A 98 1.90 15.98 20.60
C LEU A 98 3.20 16.78 20.71
N THR A 99 3.75 16.92 21.91
CA THR A 99 5.01 17.63 22.14
C THR A 99 6.15 16.93 21.43
N THR A 100 6.24 15.60 21.53
CA THR A 100 7.23 14.80 20.81
C THR A 100 7.09 14.95 19.29
N ALA A 101 5.86 14.90 18.75
CA ALA A 101 5.62 15.09 17.32
C ALA A 101 6.03 16.49 16.84
N LEU A 102 5.73 17.53 17.63
CA LEU A 102 6.16 18.90 17.34
C LEU A 102 7.67 19.06 17.41
N LEU A 103 8.33 18.45 18.40
CA LEU A 103 9.79 18.47 18.51
C LEU A 103 10.44 17.74 17.34
N LEU A 104 9.95 16.56 16.97
CA LEU A 104 10.46 15.80 15.82
C LEU A 104 10.21 16.56 14.51
N GLY A 105 9.00 17.09 14.30
CA GLY A 105 8.67 17.87 13.11
C GLY A 105 9.53 19.12 12.99
N THR A 106 9.71 19.86 14.08
CA THR A 106 10.60 21.04 14.11
C THR A 106 12.05 20.63 13.87
N TYR A 107 12.49 19.52 14.45
CA TYR A 107 13.84 19.00 14.26
C TYR A 107 14.10 18.64 12.80
N VAL A 108 13.19 17.92 12.15
CA VAL A 108 13.29 17.58 10.72
C VAL A 108 13.33 18.84 9.87
N ILE A 109 12.41 19.79 10.08
CA ILE A 109 12.41 21.05 9.33
C ILE A 109 13.72 21.82 9.55
N THR A 110 14.24 21.85 10.78
CA THR A 110 15.50 22.53 11.10
C THR A 110 16.70 21.83 10.45
N GLN A 111 16.67 20.50 10.37
CA GLN A 111 17.71 19.72 9.72
C GLN A 111 17.66 19.95 8.20
N GLU A 112 16.49 19.82 7.59
CA GLU A 112 16.34 20.01 6.14
C GLU A 112 16.59 21.47 5.70
N THR A 113 16.32 22.46 6.56
CA THR A 113 16.69 23.86 6.30
C THR A 113 18.20 24.11 6.46
N ARG A 114 18.88 23.42 7.38
CA ARG A 114 20.35 23.48 7.51
C ARG A 114 21.07 22.75 6.38
N ASP A 115 20.53 21.61 5.96
CA ASP A 115 21.07 20.78 4.89
C ASP A 115 20.71 21.38 3.50
N GLY A 116 19.88 22.43 3.45
CA GLY A 116 19.55 23.19 2.25
C GLY A 116 18.54 22.51 1.31
N HIS A 117 18.02 21.33 1.68
CA HIS A 117 17.12 20.54 0.84
C HIS A 117 15.75 21.17 0.60
N LEU A 118 15.32 22.14 1.42
CA LEU A 118 14.02 22.80 1.31
C LEU A 118 14.02 24.12 0.51
N THR A 119 15.19 24.73 0.26
CA THR A 119 15.29 26.09 -0.29
C THR A 119 15.84 26.20 -1.71
N GLY A 120 16.21 25.11 -2.37
CA GLY A 120 16.61 25.18 -3.77
C GLY A 120 17.28 23.92 -4.27
N GLU A 121 16.63 23.26 -5.22
CA GLU A 121 17.26 22.45 -6.28
C GLU A 121 18.29 21.42 -5.81
N ARG A 122 17.83 20.34 -5.18
CA ARG A 122 18.61 19.09 -5.17
C ARG A 122 17.71 17.87 -5.25
N ILE A 123 17.25 17.62 -6.47
CA ILE A 123 16.91 16.27 -6.92
C ILE A 123 18.23 15.48 -6.86
N VAL A 124 18.28 14.40 -6.09
CA VAL A 124 19.45 13.52 -5.89
C VAL A 124 19.93 12.81 -7.18
N ALA A 125 19.38 13.18 -8.34
CA ALA A 125 19.81 12.72 -9.66
C ALA A 125 20.84 13.63 -10.36
N GLN A 126 21.18 14.79 -9.77
CA GLN A 126 22.11 15.76 -10.37
C GLN A 126 23.44 15.82 -9.62
N ASP A 127 24.03 14.66 -9.38
CA ASP A 127 25.49 14.54 -9.21
C ASP A 127 26.09 13.96 -10.51
N VAL A 128 25.54 14.41 -11.66
CA VAL A 128 26.22 14.26 -12.95
C VAL A 128 27.29 15.32 -12.94
N HIS A 129 28.54 14.87 -12.79
CA HIS A 129 29.77 15.64 -12.98
C HIS A 129 29.56 16.78 -14.01
N GLU A 130 29.74 18.03 -13.59
CA GLU A 130 29.91 19.16 -14.49
C GLU A 130 31.24 19.04 -15.23
N ASP A 131 31.36 18.05 -16.12
CA ASP A 131 32.36 18.14 -17.18
C ASP A 131 31.78 19.01 -18.29
N ALA A 132 32.52 20.06 -18.65
CA ALA A 132 32.12 21.01 -19.67
C ALA A 132 31.69 20.29 -20.96
N PRO A 133 30.56 20.68 -21.58
CA PRO A 133 30.08 20.00 -22.78
C PRO A 133 31.14 20.02 -23.89
N VAL A 134 31.56 18.84 -24.33
CA VAL A 134 32.49 18.68 -25.45
C VAL A 134 31.75 19.01 -26.75
N PHE A 135 31.97 20.21 -27.27
CA PHE A 135 31.48 20.64 -28.57
C PHE A 135 32.48 20.22 -29.66
N GLY A 136 32.07 19.32 -30.55
CA GLY A 136 32.92 18.76 -31.58
C GLY A 136 32.16 17.80 -32.50
N SER A 137 32.90 17.09 -33.34
CA SER A 137 32.33 16.04 -34.20
C SER A 137 31.79 14.87 -33.37
N GLN A 138 30.86 14.09 -33.94
CA GLN A 138 30.27 12.91 -33.27
C GLN A 138 31.33 11.91 -32.76
N ALA A 139 32.49 11.85 -33.43
CA ALA A 139 33.60 11.00 -33.03
C ALA A 139 34.25 11.47 -31.72
N GLU A 140 34.44 12.78 -31.52
CA GLU A 140 35.02 13.37 -30.31
C GLU A 140 34.07 13.25 -29.11
N GLN A 141 32.76 13.41 -29.35
CA GLN A 141 31.75 13.22 -28.31
C GLN A 141 31.71 11.77 -27.82
N ARG A 142 31.83 10.80 -28.73
CA ARG A 142 31.88 9.38 -28.38
C ARG A 142 33.11 9.06 -27.54
N ASP A 143 34.27 9.62 -27.87
CA ASP A 143 35.52 9.36 -27.16
C ASP A 143 35.49 9.90 -25.73
N ALA A 144 34.90 11.09 -25.53
CA ALA A 144 34.69 11.69 -24.21
C ALA A 144 33.79 10.81 -23.31
N VAL A 145 32.71 10.25 -23.88
CA VAL A 145 31.82 9.33 -23.15
C VAL A 145 32.56 8.04 -22.74
N LEU A 146 33.37 7.47 -23.63
CA LEU A 146 34.16 6.26 -23.34
C LEU A 146 35.22 6.52 -22.26
N ALA A 147 35.86 7.69 -22.27
CA ALA A 147 36.81 8.09 -21.21
C ALA A 147 36.12 8.24 -19.85
N ASN A 148 34.90 8.78 -19.80
CA ASN A 148 34.14 8.93 -18.56
C ASN A 148 33.78 7.56 -17.95
N PHE A 149 33.36 6.60 -18.78
CA PHE A 149 33.14 5.20 -18.35
C PHE A 149 34.41 4.50 -17.86
N ALA A 150 35.57 4.80 -18.45
CA ALA A 150 36.84 4.24 -18.00
C ALA A 150 37.30 4.82 -16.65
N THR A 151 36.93 6.07 -16.36
CA THR A 151 37.35 6.79 -15.15
C THR A 151 36.45 6.47 -13.95
N HIS A 152 35.18 6.14 -14.19
CA HIS A 152 34.23 5.75 -13.16
C HIS A 152 33.67 4.33 -13.38
N PRO A 153 34.40 3.27 -12.99
CA PRO A 153 33.89 1.90 -13.01
C PRO A 153 32.93 1.69 -11.83
N VAL A 154 31.70 2.20 -11.93
CA VAL A 154 30.68 2.03 -10.89
C VAL A 154 29.64 1.00 -11.36
N LEU A 155 29.60 -0.11 -10.61
CA LEU A 155 28.61 -1.22 -10.58
C LEU A 155 28.89 -2.49 -11.42
N ALA A 156 30.10 -3.03 -11.35
CA ALA A 156 30.36 -4.45 -11.68
C ALA A 156 30.38 -5.37 -10.43
N SER A 157 29.69 -4.97 -9.35
CA SER A 157 29.50 -5.80 -8.15
C SER A 157 28.06 -6.30 -8.04
N TYR A 158 27.68 -7.18 -8.96
CA TYR A 158 26.60 -8.16 -8.74
C TYR A 158 27.19 -9.54 -9.04
N THR A 159 28.14 -9.96 -8.21
CA THR A 159 28.68 -11.31 -8.24
C THR A 159 27.80 -12.23 -7.39
N SER A 160 27.55 -13.41 -7.95
CA SER A 160 27.49 -14.67 -7.21
C SER A 160 26.23 -14.97 -6.38
N SER A 161 25.18 -15.46 -7.04
CA SER A 161 24.26 -16.43 -6.43
C SER A 161 23.48 -17.19 -7.51
N GLN A 162 23.58 -18.51 -7.46
CA GLN A 162 23.02 -19.56 -8.33
C GLN A 162 23.96 -19.95 -9.50
N GLY A 163 24.68 -21.07 -9.48
CA GLY A 163 24.38 -22.35 -8.83
C GLY A 163 24.01 -23.36 -9.91
N THR A 164 25.04 -23.97 -10.48
CA THR A 164 25.04 -25.18 -11.29
C THR A 164 24.21 -26.31 -10.66
N LEU A 165 23.46 -27.05 -11.47
CA LEU A 165 23.39 -28.53 -11.54
C LEU A 165 22.17 -28.99 -12.36
N GLN A 166 22.34 -29.20 -13.68
CA GLN A 166 22.35 -30.52 -14.34
C GLN A 166 22.69 -30.37 -15.82
#